data_AF-A0A7M2QZU3-F1
#
_entry.id   AF-A0A7M2QZU3-F1
#
_cell.length_a   1.000
_cell.length_b   1.000
_cell.length_c   1.000
_cell.angle_alpha   90.00
_cell.angle_beta   90.00
_cell.angle_gamma   90.00
#
_symmetry.space_group_name_H-M   'P 1'
#
loop_
_entity.id
_entity.type
_entity.pdbx_description
1 polymer ?
#
loop_
_entity_poly.entity_id
_entity_poly.type
_entity_poly.pdbx_seq_one_letter_code
_entity_poly.pdbx_strand_id
1 'polypeptide(L)'
;MNKYVSEYFTEEFMKSLSNEWIYLLGAECGSGKTTAIMKKLVPFAERENKRVLYLCNRIALIEQLKSKYKYKEQGDAVVEINKNLTIAMYQKITAILTYGAEVSEVIGGEYDYVILDEAHLLYDASDYD
;
A
#
# COMPACT_ATOMS: atom_id res chain seq x y z
N MET A 1 -26.15 8.96 -6.79
CA MET A 1 -25.59 7.60 -6.69
C MET A 1 -24.16 7.72 -6.19
N ASN A 2 -23.88 7.28 -4.97
CA ASN A 2 -22.51 7.21 -4.48
C ASN A 2 -21.83 6.02 -5.18
N LYS A 3 -21.12 6.28 -6.29
CA LYS A 3 -20.26 5.28 -6.90
C LYS A 3 -19.07 5.03 -5.98
N TYR A 4 -18.90 3.80 -5.52
CA TYR A 4 -17.73 3.44 -4.70
C TYR A 4 -16.47 3.52 -5.55
N VAL A 5 -15.34 3.90 -4.94
CA VAL A 5 -14.03 3.99 -5.62
C VAL A 5 -13.66 2.66 -6.29
N SER A 6 -14.05 1.54 -5.69
CA SER A 6 -13.81 0.20 -6.22
C SER A 6 -14.46 -0.07 -7.59
N GLU A 7 -15.47 0.70 -8.00
CA GLU A 7 -16.10 0.58 -9.32
C GLU A 7 -15.21 1.13 -10.44
N TYR A 8 -14.31 2.06 -10.13
CA TYR A 8 -13.35 2.62 -11.08
C TYR A 8 -12.10 1.74 -11.25
N PHE A 9 -11.85 0.81 -10.32
CA PHE A 9 -10.74 -0.15 -10.38
C PHE A 9 -11.08 -1.35 -11.29
N THR A 10 -11.37 -1.05 -12.55
CA THR A 10 -11.53 -2.05 -13.61
C THR A 10 -10.16 -2.58 -14.04
N GLU A 11 -10.11 -3.76 -14.69
CA GLU A 11 -8.84 -4.26 -15.24
C GLU A 11 -8.25 -3.31 -16.28
N GLU A 12 -9.09 -2.67 -17.09
CA GLU A 12 -8.66 -1.69 -18.09
C GLU A 12 -7.95 -0.50 -17.42
N PHE A 13 -8.55 0.04 -16.34
CA PHE A 13 -7.91 1.08 -15.55
C PHE A 13 -6.58 0.62 -14.94
N MET A 14 -6.54 -0.58 -14.35
CA MET A 14 -5.32 -1.09 -13.74
C MET A 14 -4.21 -1.38 -14.77
N LYS A 15 -4.57 -1.76 -16.01
CA LYS A 15 -3.63 -1.92 -17.13
C LYS A 15 -3.14 -0.59 -17.70
N SER A 16 -3.90 0.50 -17.55
CA SER A 16 -3.49 1.82 -18.01
C SER A 16 -2.59 2.58 -17.03
N LEU A 17 -2.42 2.06 -15.81
CA LEU A 17 -1.44 2.59 -14.85
C LEU A 17 -0.03 2.48 -15.42
N SER A 18 0.75 3.55 -15.29
CA SER A 18 2.14 3.62 -15.76
C SER A 18 3.05 4.21 -14.68
N ASN A 19 4.34 3.95 -14.80
CA ASN A 19 5.37 4.47 -13.90
C ASN A 19 5.75 5.94 -14.17
N GLU A 20 5.19 6.57 -15.20
CA GLU A 20 5.39 7.98 -15.53
C GLU A 20 4.56 8.92 -14.64
N TRP A 21 3.55 8.39 -13.96
CA TRP A 21 2.57 9.19 -13.21
C TRP A 21 2.40 8.71 -11.77
N ILE A 22 2.12 9.68 -10.89
CA ILE A 22 1.62 9.42 -9.55
C ILE A 22 0.10 9.59 -9.57
N TYR A 23 -0.63 8.58 -9.12
CA TYR A 23 -2.08 8.56 -9.14
C TYR A 23 -2.64 8.87 -7.74
N LEU A 24 -3.44 9.94 -7.63
CA LEU A 24 -4.09 10.33 -6.38
C LEU A 24 -5.55 9.85 -6.36
N LEU A 25 -5.91 9.08 -5.33
CA LEU A 25 -7.28 8.63 -5.08
C LEU A 25 -7.97 9.54 -4.06
N GLY A 26 -8.43 10.70 -4.52
CA GLY A 26 -9.19 11.66 -3.70
C GLY A 26 -10.64 11.21 -3.51
N ALA A 27 -10.96 10.62 -2.36
CA ALA A 27 -12.34 10.29 -1.99
C ALA A 27 -12.52 10.32 -0.47
N GLU A 28 -13.75 10.52 0.00
CA GLU A 28 -14.08 10.55 1.43
C GLU A 28 -13.77 9.23 2.14
N CYS A 29 -13.70 9.26 3.47
CA CYS A 29 -13.67 8.04 4.28
C CYS A 29 -14.92 7.18 4.01
N GLY A 30 -14.77 5.85 4.04
CA GLY A 30 -15.89 4.94 3.74
C GLY A 30 -16.26 4.78 2.26
N SER A 31 -15.64 5.55 1.34
CA SER A 31 -15.87 5.44 -0.12
C SER A 31 -15.31 4.16 -0.78
N GLY A 32 -14.68 3.28 -0.01
CA GLY A 32 -14.17 1.99 -0.49
C GLY A 32 -12.75 2.01 -1.07
N LYS A 33 -11.93 3.04 -0.81
CA LYS A 33 -10.53 3.12 -1.27
C LYS A 33 -9.71 1.87 -0.93
N THR A 34 -9.64 1.50 0.34
CA THR A 34 -8.94 0.27 0.79
C THR A 34 -9.52 -0.98 0.15
N THR A 35 -10.83 -1.02 -0.09
CA THR A 35 -11.49 -2.14 -0.79
C THR A 35 -11.06 -2.21 -2.26
N ALA A 36 -10.93 -1.07 -2.93
CA ALA A 36 -10.44 -0.98 -4.29
C ALA A 36 -9.01 -1.56 -4.38
N ILE A 37 -8.12 -1.17 -3.47
CA ILE A 37 -6.76 -1.71 -3.46
C ILE A 37 -6.75 -3.20 -3.13
N MET A 38 -7.30 -3.59 -1.97
CA MET A 38 -7.13 -4.94 -1.44
C MET A 38 -7.94 -6.00 -2.20
N LYS A 39 -9.09 -5.64 -2.78
CA LYS A 39 -9.95 -6.59 -3.49
C LYS A 39 -9.89 -6.49 -5.01
N LYS A 40 -9.26 -5.45 -5.58
CA LYS A 40 -9.10 -5.30 -7.03
C LYS A 40 -7.64 -5.27 -7.45
N LEU A 41 -6.88 -4.27 -6.98
CA LEU A 41 -5.49 -4.07 -7.41
C LEU A 41 -4.57 -5.20 -6.97
N VAL A 42 -4.62 -5.61 -5.70
CA VAL A 42 -3.75 -6.69 -5.18
C VAL A 42 -3.98 -8.01 -5.93
N PRO A 43 -5.22 -8.52 -6.11
CA PRO A 43 -5.45 -9.72 -6.91
C PRO A 43 -5.07 -9.57 -8.39
N PHE A 44 -5.19 -8.37 -8.96
CA PHE A 44 -4.74 -8.10 -10.33
C PHE A 44 -3.22 -8.19 -10.42
N ALA A 45 -2.49 -7.52 -9.53
CA ALA A 45 -1.04 -7.56 -9.47
C ALA A 45 -0.54 -9.00 -9.29
N GLU A 46 -1.17 -9.80 -8.42
CA GLU A 46 -0.83 -11.21 -8.23
C GLU A 46 -0.95 -12.03 -9.53
N ARG A 47 -2.03 -11.85 -10.30
CA ARG A 47 -2.21 -12.53 -11.60
C ARG A 47 -1.14 -12.14 -12.62
N GLU A 48 -0.71 -10.89 -12.60
CA GLU A 48 0.35 -10.36 -13.46
C GLU A 48 1.76 -10.61 -12.89
N ASN A 49 1.87 -11.37 -11.79
CA ASN A 49 3.12 -11.63 -11.05
C ASN A 49 3.87 -10.35 -10.64
N LYS A 50 3.13 -9.28 -10.36
CA LYS A 50 3.62 -7.98 -9.88
C LYS A 50 3.58 -7.90 -8.36
N ARG A 51 4.46 -7.10 -7.77
CA ARG A 51 4.59 -6.91 -6.31
C ARG A 51 4.00 -5.58 -5.88
N VAL A 52 3.31 -5.60 -4.74
CA VAL A 52 2.65 -4.45 -4.11
C VAL A 52 3.26 -4.19 -2.74
N LEU A 53 3.71 -2.96 -2.51
CA LEU A 53 4.01 -2.43 -1.19
C LEU A 53 2.84 -1.56 -0.74
N TYR A 54 2.18 -1.93 0.35
CA TYR A 54 1.09 -1.17 0.95
C TYR A 54 1.57 -0.48 2.23
N LEU A 55 1.71 0.85 2.19
CA LEU A 55 2.09 1.69 3.33
C LEU A 55 0.86 2.21 4.05
N CYS A 56 0.79 2.02 5.36
CA CYS A 56 -0.35 2.44 6.17
C CYS A 56 0.04 2.95 7.56
N ASN A 57 -0.90 3.57 8.27
CA ASN A 57 -0.72 4.01 9.67
C ASN A 57 -1.52 3.16 10.68
N ARG A 58 -2.19 2.09 10.23
CA ARG A 58 -3.19 1.35 11.02
C ARG A 58 -2.68 -0.04 11.38
N ILE A 59 -2.23 -0.23 12.63
CA ILE A 59 -1.89 -1.55 13.17
C ILE A 59 -3.07 -2.52 13.03
N ALA A 60 -4.30 -2.04 13.27
CA ALA A 60 -5.50 -2.85 13.13
C ALA A 60 -5.69 -3.45 11.72
N LEU A 61 -5.26 -2.74 10.66
CA LEU A 61 -5.32 -3.27 9.29
C LEU A 61 -4.32 -4.41 9.11
N ILE A 62 -3.09 -4.25 9.62
CA ILE A 62 -2.06 -5.29 9.59
C ILE A 62 -2.55 -6.54 10.31
N GLU A 63 -3.06 -6.39 11.53
CA GLU A 63 -3.59 -7.51 12.32
C GLU A 63 -4.79 -8.18 11.65
N GLN A 64 -5.69 -7.39 11.04
CA GLN A 64 -6.80 -7.94 10.26
C GLN A 64 -6.30 -8.80 9.09
N LEU A 65 -5.21 -8.41 8.43
CA LEU A 65 -4.68 -9.14 7.28
C LEU A 65 -3.87 -10.37 7.70
N LYS A 66 -3.09 -10.27 8.79
CA LYS A 66 -2.43 -11.41 9.43
C LYS A 66 -3.41 -12.51 9.82
N SER A 67 -4.63 -12.16 10.25
CA SER A 67 -5.67 -13.14 10.58
C SER A 67 -6.31 -13.82 9.35
N LYS A 68 -6.21 -13.21 8.17
CA LYS A 68 -6.85 -13.69 6.93
C LYS A 68 -5.93 -14.48 6.02
N TYR A 69 -4.63 -14.24 6.12
CA TYR A 69 -3.64 -14.77 5.21
C TYR A 69 -2.48 -15.37 5.99
N LYS A 70 -1.80 -16.37 5.41
CA LYS A 70 -0.46 -16.74 5.91
C LYS A 70 0.45 -15.51 5.77
N TYR A 71 1.41 -15.34 6.66
CA TYR A 71 2.32 -14.20 6.59
C TYR A 71 3.70 -14.57 7.11
N LYS A 72 4.68 -13.75 6.75
CA LYS A 72 6.04 -13.76 7.28
C LYS A 72 6.35 -12.37 7.82
N GLU A 73 6.75 -12.29 9.08
CA GLU A 73 7.24 -11.04 9.65
C GLU A 73 8.66 -10.76 9.18
N GLN A 74 8.92 -9.52 8.77
CA GLN A 74 10.24 -9.05 8.37
C GLN A 74 10.66 -7.90 9.29
N GLY A 75 10.87 -8.24 10.57
CA GLY A 75 11.12 -7.26 11.63
C GLY A 75 9.86 -6.50 12.05
N ASP A 76 10.08 -5.41 12.80
CA ASP A 76 8.96 -4.63 13.36
C ASP A 76 8.19 -3.89 12.26
N ALA A 77 6.87 -4.10 12.26
CA ALA A 77 5.91 -3.37 11.45
C ALA A 77 6.06 -3.52 9.91
N VAL A 78 6.75 -4.57 9.45
CA VAL A 78 6.75 -5.03 8.05
C VAL A 78 6.27 -6.48 8.00
N VAL A 79 5.26 -6.73 7.18
CA VAL A 79 4.61 -8.03 7.06
C VAL A 79 4.48 -8.39 5.60
N GLU A 80 5.12 -9.48 5.21
CA GLU A 80 4.92 -10.10 3.92
C GLU A 80 3.73 -11.04 4.03
N ILE A 81 2.63 -10.69 3.36
CA ILE A 81 1.41 -11.49 3.35
C ILE A 81 1.55 -12.63 2.33
N ASN A 82 2.13 -12.34 1.17
CA ASN A 82 2.51 -13.35 0.18
C ASN A 82 3.62 -12.77 -0.70
N LYS A 83 4.07 -13.55 -1.69
CA LYS A 83 5.15 -13.12 -2.61
C LYS A 83 4.85 -11.80 -3.35
N ASN A 84 3.57 -11.43 -3.49
CA ASN A 84 3.08 -10.27 -4.24
C ASN A 84 2.62 -9.11 -3.34
N LEU A 85 2.48 -9.28 -2.03
CA LEU A 85 1.98 -8.24 -1.12
C LEU A 85 2.84 -8.15 0.15
N THR A 86 3.49 -6.99 0.28
CA THR A 86 4.15 -6.55 1.50
C THR A 86 3.37 -5.37 2.09
N ILE A 87 3.21 -5.35 3.40
CA ILE A 87 2.55 -4.26 4.13
C ILE A 87 3.55 -3.71 5.13
N ALA A 88 3.71 -2.39 5.16
CA ALA A 88 4.58 -1.73 6.11
C ALA A 88 3.91 -0.50 6.73
N MET A 89 4.31 -0.17 7.95
CA MET A 89 3.89 1.07 8.60
C MET A 89 4.75 2.24 8.14
N TYR A 90 4.15 3.42 7.94
CA TYR A 90 4.90 4.64 7.59
C TYR A 90 6.06 4.91 8.55
N GLN A 91 5.83 4.75 9.87
CA GLN A 91 6.85 4.97 10.89
C GLN A 91 8.12 4.17 10.65
N LYS A 92 8.00 2.94 10.11
CA LYS A 92 9.15 2.11 9.78
C LYS A 92 9.91 2.67 8.58
N ILE A 93 9.19 3.09 7.53
CA ILE A 93 9.78 3.75 6.36
C ILE A 93 10.52 5.02 6.77
N THR A 94 9.87 5.86 7.57
CA THR A 94 10.46 7.09 8.09
C THR A 94 11.74 6.78 8.85
N ALA A 95 11.73 5.82 9.77
CA ALA A 95 12.94 5.43 10.51
C ALA A 95 14.07 4.96 9.57
N ILE A 96 13.77 4.11 8.60
CA ILE A 96 14.75 3.63 7.61
C ILE A 96 15.42 4.81 6.89
N LEU A 97 14.60 5.72 6.36
CA LEU A 97 15.07 6.90 5.65
C LEU A 97 15.86 7.85 6.56
N THR A 98 15.40 8.07 7.79
CA THR A 98 16.08 8.93 8.78
C THR A 98 17.47 8.41 9.14
N TYR A 99 17.64 7.10 9.23
CA TYR A 99 18.94 6.47 9.52
C TYR A 99 19.81 6.29 8.27
N GLY A 100 19.41 6.81 7.11
CA GLY A 100 20.17 6.77 5.87
C GLY A 100 20.27 5.39 5.24
N ALA A 101 19.34 4.49 5.56
CA ALA A 101 19.25 3.18 4.93
C ALA A 101 18.30 3.23 3.73
N GLU A 102 18.60 2.41 2.72
CA GLU A 102 17.74 2.29 1.54
C GLU A 102 16.47 1.50 1.89
N VAL A 103 15.32 2.02 1.49
CA VAL A 103 14.01 1.37 1.71
C VAL A 103 13.96 -0.01 1.07
N SER A 104 14.56 -0.15 -0.11
CA SER A 104 14.65 -1.40 -0.86
C SER A 104 15.48 -2.47 -0.13
N GLU A 105 16.50 -2.07 0.62
CA GLU A 105 17.35 -2.97 1.41
C GLU A 105 16.61 -3.53 2.63
N VAL A 106 15.79 -2.70 3.28
CA VAL A 106 15.11 -3.08 4.52
C VAL A 106 13.79 -3.81 4.29
N ILE A 107 13.05 -3.45 3.23
CA ILE A 107 11.71 -3.99 2.96
C ILE A 107 11.76 -5.12 1.94
N GLY A 108 12.87 -5.27 1.22
CA GLY A 108 13.16 -6.42 0.40
C GLY A 108 12.61 -6.32 -1.02
N GLY A 109 13.46 -5.82 -1.91
CA GLY A 109 13.31 -5.94 -3.37
C GLY A 109 12.43 -4.88 -4.03
N GLU A 110 12.20 -5.07 -5.33
CA GLU A 110 11.47 -4.11 -6.16
C GLU A 110 9.96 -4.32 -6.09
N TYR A 111 9.21 -3.22 -6.22
CA TYR A 111 7.75 -3.20 -6.19
C TYR A 111 7.21 -2.49 -7.42
N ASP A 112 6.22 -3.11 -8.08
CA ASP A 112 5.53 -2.54 -9.24
C ASP A 112 4.48 -1.50 -8.81
N TYR A 113 3.92 -1.67 -7.60
CA TYR A 113 2.95 -0.75 -7.02
C TYR A 113 3.37 -0.36 -5.62
N VAL A 114 3.44 0.94 -5.35
CA VAL A 114 3.58 1.50 -4.00
C VAL A 114 2.30 2.24 -3.66
N ILE A 115 1.58 1.76 -2.65
CA ILE A 115 0.32 2.33 -2.21
C ILE A 115 0.53 3.09 -0.91
N LEU A 116 0.18 4.37 -0.93
CA LEU A 116 0.22 5.27 0.21
C LEU A 116 -1.19 5.43 0.76
N ASP A 117 -1.55 4.65 1.79
CA ASP A 117 -2.84 4.79 2.45
C ASP A 117 -2.85 6.07 3.30
N GLU A 118 -3.96 6.80 3.30
CA GLU A 118 -4.08 8.11 3.96
C GLU A 118 -2.90 9.06 3.65
N ALA A 119 -2.51 9.18 2.37
CA ALA A 119 -1.31 9.92 1.93
C ALA A 119 -1.24 11.39 2.39
N HIS A 120 -2.36 12.00 2.81
CA HIS A 120 -2.38 13.34 3.42
C HIS A 120 -1.54 13.42 4.70
N LEU A 121 -1.35 12.30 5.41
CA LEU A 121 -0.52 12.21 6.61
C LEU A 121 0.97 12.50 6.35
N LEU A 122 1.40 12.44 5.09
CA LEU A 122 2.76 12.86 4.72
C LEU A 122 2.94 14.37 4.88
N TYR A 123 1.89 15.15 4.62
CA TYR A 123 1.91 16.60 4.74
C TYR A 123 1.63 17.07 6.17
N ASP A 124 0.71 16.42 6.88
CA ASP A 124 0.41 16.77 8.28
C ASP A 124 1.64 16.57 9.20
N ALA A 125 2.57 15.69 8.82
CA ALA A 125 3.84 15.51 9.52
C ALA A 125 4.89 16.58 9.18
N SER A 126 4.76 17.30 8.06
CA SER A 126 5.70 18.36 7.64
C SER A 126 5.33 19.76 8.12
N ASP A 127 4.09 19.97 8.57
CA ASP A 127 3.62 21.27 9.10
C ASP A 127 4.06 21.55 10.56
N TYR A 128 4.87 20.67 11.15
CA TYR A 128 5.41 20.80 12.51
C TYR A 128 6.91 21.14 12.59
N ASP A 129 7.50 21.63 11.49
CA ASP A 129 8.86 22.21 11.47
C ASP A 129 8.85 23.75 11.55
#